data_AF-A0A3P6BN85-F1
#
_entry.id   AF-A0A3P6BN85-F1
#
_cell.length_a   1.000
_cell.length_b   1.000
_cell.length_c   1.000
_cell.angle_alpha   90.00
_cell.angle_beta   90.00
_cell.angle_gamma   90.00
#
_symmetry.space_group_name_H-M   'P 1'
#
loop_
_entity.id
_entity.type
_entity.pdbx_description
1 polymer ?
#
loop_
_entity_poly.entity_id
_entity_poly.type
_entity_poly.pdbx_seq_one_letter_code
_entity_poly.pdbx_strand_id
1 'polypeptide(L)'
;LSLFRKIQPVNGSNFLCCANFRGIKRGLYHPMYCIDLCGALVRVGDLVATKLSQPANIYNSIMYSLEFALINLGYTHIQCVAYGALAHRGFNYVTNMEGGSDILFDSNIPEIQFFKSQ
;
A
#
# COMPACT_ATOMS: atom_id res chain seq x y z
N LEU A 1 14.19 -10.15 -26.52
CA LEU A 1 14.94 -9.74 -25.31
C LEU A 1 13.94 -9.09 -24.36
N SER A 2 13.57 -9.77 -23.28
CA SER A 2 12.65 -9.22 -22.28
C SER A 2 13.40 -9.17 -20.96
N LEU A 3 13.99 -8.01 -20.66
CA LEU A 3 14.66 -7.77 -19.39
C LEU A 3 13.59 -7.47 -18.33
N PHE A 4 13.09 -8.50 -17.66
CA PHE A 4 12.29 -8.31 -16.45
C PHE A 4 13.24 -8.11 -15.27
N ARG A 5 13.52 -6.85 -14.93
CA ARG A 5 14.18 -6.55 -13.65
C ARG A 5 13.14 -6.64 -12.55
N LYS A 6 13.26 -7.69 -11.73
CA LYS A 6 12.76 -7.74 -10.36
C LYS A 6 13.32 -6.50 -9.63
N ILE A 7 12.50 -5.50 -9.39
CA ILE A 7 12.87 -4.40 -8.49
C ILE A 7 12.52 -4.92 -7.10
N GLN A 8 13.44 -5.64 -6.47
CA GLN A 8 13.39 -5.71 -5.01
C GLN A 8 13.70 -4.30 -4.50
N PRO A 9 12.95 -3.77 -3.53
CA PRO A 9 13.35 -2.54 -2.87
C PRO A 9 14.78 -2.76 -2.34
N VAL A 10 15.72 -1.98 -2.86
CA VAL A 10 17.10 -2.01 -2.38
C VAL A 10 17.11 -1.23 -1.07
N ASN A 11 17.40 -1.89 0.05
CA ASN A 11 17.53 -1.23 1.34
C ASN A 11 18.51 -0.04 1.22
N GLY A 12 18.04 1.16 1.55
CA GLY A 12 18.82 2.41 1.44
C GLY A 12 18.77 3.09 0.06
N SER A 13 17.95 2.61 -0.88
CA SER A 13 17.71 3.31 -2.14
C SER A 13 16.52 4.27 -2.00
N ASN A 14 16.73 5.55 -2.35
CA ASN A 14 15.68 6.57 -2.39
C ASN A 14 14.87 6.53 -3.69
N PHE A 15 14.98 5.46 -4.47
CA PHE A 15 14.30 5.32 -5.76
C PHE A 15 12.98 4.57 -5.59
N LEU A 16 11.86 5.30 -5.60
CA LEU A 16 10.52 4.73 -5.65
C LEU A 16 10.13 4.44 -7.10
N CYS A 17 9.93 3.18 -7.48
CA CYS A 17 9.51 2.82 -8.84
C CYS A 17 7.98 2.69 -8.91
N CYS A 18 7.32 3.84 -8.87
CA CYS A 18 5.87 3.90 -8.72
C CYS A 18 5.15 3.31 -9.94
N ALA A 19 4.37 2.25 -9.71
CA ALA A 19 3.61 1.57 -10.75
C ALA A 19 2.44 2.43 -11.26
N ASN A 20 2.14 2.32 -12.56
CA ASN A 20 1.02 3.01 -13.15
C ASN A 20 -0.30 2.31 -12.82
N PHE A 21 -1.25 3.04 -12.22
CA PHE A 21 -2.52 2.45 -11.75
C PHE A 21 -3.36 1.84 -12.88
N ARG A 22 -3.34 2.42 -14.08
CA ARG A 22 -4.02 1.84 -15.25
C ARG A 22 -3.36 0.53 -15.67
N GLY A 23 -2.04 0.43 -15.58
CA GLY A 23 -1.32 -0.82 -15.84
C GLY A 23 -1.67 -1.91 -14.83
N ILE A 24 -1.81 -1.56 -13.55
CA ILE A 24 -2.23 -2.49 -12.50
C ILE A 24 -3.63 -3.04 -12.79
N LYS A 25 -4.60 -2.16 -13.06
CA LYS A 25 -5.98 -2.57 -13.40
C LYS A 25 -6.08 -3.44 -14.65
N ARG A 26 -5.12 -3.30 -15.58
CA ARG A 26 -5.03 -4.12 -16.79
C ARG A 26 -4.29 -5.45 -16.58
N GLY A 27 -3.85 -5.76 -15.36
CA GLY A 27 -3.10 -6.98 -15.05
C GLY A 27 -1.67 -6.99 -15.61
N LEU A 28 -1.10 -5.82 -15.94
CA LEU A 28 0.28 -5.72 -16.43
C LEU A 28 1.31 -5.91 -15.31
N TYR A 29 0.85 -5.95 -14.06
CA TYR A 29 1.65 -6.24 -12.88
C TYR A 29 1.17 -7.56 -12.28
N HIS A 30 2.11 -8.48 -12.06
CA HIS A 30 1.78 -9.79 -11.52
C HIS A 30 1.54 -9.70 -9.99
N PRO A 31 0.49 -10.35 -9.44
CA PRO A 31 0.14 -10.27 -8.02
C PRO A 31 1.22 -10.81 -7.05
N MET A 32 2.20 -11.55 -7.55
CA MET A 32 3.33 -12.05 -6.75
C MET A 32 4.53 -11.09 -6.65
N TYR A 33 4.50 -9.93 -7.33
CA TYR A 33 5.61 -8.98 -7.29
C TYR A 33 5.22 -7.75 -6.47
N CYS A 34 6.14 -7.34 -5.58
CA CYS A 34 6.02 -6.07 -4.87
C CYS A 34 6.04 -4.91 -5.87
N ILE A 35 5.18 -3.92 -5.65
CA ILE A 35 5.09 -2.71 -6.44
C ILE A 35 5.09 -1.51 -5.50
N ASP A 36 5.72 -0.42 -5.94
CA ASP A 36 5.60 0.85 -5.24
C ASP A 36 4.36 1.58 -5.78
N LEU A 37 3.56 2.15 -4.88
CA LEU A 37 2.39 2.96 -5.23
C LEU A 37 2.60 4.39 -4.73
N CYS A 38 2.16 5.35 -5.53
CA CYS A 38 2.28 6.75 -5.20
C CYS A 38 1.07 7.52 -5.73
N GLY A 39 0.46 8.32 -4.86
CA GLY A 39 -0.77 9.06 -5.15
C GLY A 39 -1.32 9.73 -3.89
N ALA A 40 -2.31 10.60 -4.07
CA ALA A 40 -3.01 11.22 -2.95
C ALA A 40 -4.00 10.24 -2.31
N LEU A 41 -4.02 10.20 -0.98
CA LEU A 41 -5.02 9.47 -0.21
C LEU A 41 -6.36 10.21 -0.30
N VAL A 42 -7.37 9.56 -0.88
CA VAL A 42 -8.68 10.19 -1.14
C VAL A 42 -9.84 9.54 -0.40
N ARG A 43 -9.62 8.37 0.21
CA ARG A 43 -10.60 7.70 1.05
C ARG A 43 -9.90 6.81 2.06
N VAL A 44 -10.41 6.83 3.29
CA VAL A 44 -10.10 5.88 4.36
C VAL A 44 -11.44 5.30 4.81
N GLY A 45 -11.56 3.98 4.77
CA GLY A 45 -12.73 3.25 5.25
C GLY A 45 -12.66 2.94 6.74
N ASP A 46 -13.65 2.21 7.23
CA ASP A 46 -13.73 1.83 8.64
C ASP A 46 -12.71 0.73 8.98
N LEU A 47 -12.24 0.74 10.23
CA LEU A 47 -11.44 -0.34 10.79
C LEU A 47 -12.34 -1.56 11.05
N VAL A 48 -12.06 -2.66 10.37
CA VAL A 48 -12.80 -3.92 10.52
C VAL A 48 -11.98 -4.89 11.35
N ALA A 49 -12.60 -5.47 12.39
CA ALA A 49 -12.00 -6.49 13.24
C ALA A 49 -12.66 -7.86 12.95
N THR A 50 -11.89 -8.77 12.34
CA THR A 50 -12.37 -10.11 11.98
C THR A 50 -11.79 -11.14 12.94
N LYS A 51 -12.64 -11.93 13.60
CA LYS A 51 -12.18 -13.08 14.39
C LYS A 51 -11.75 -14.19 13.44
N LEU A 52 -10.48 -14.62 13.52
CA LEU A 52 -9.99 -15.77 12.78
C LEU A 52 -10.33 -17.03 13.57
N SER A 53 -11.31 -17.80 13.09
CA SER A 53 -11.58 -19.14 13.61
C SER A 53 -10.54 -20.11 13.05
N GLN A 54 -9.51 -20.42 13.83
CA GLN A 54 -8.59 -21.51 13.49
C GLN A 54 -9.07 -22.79 14.18
N PRO A 55 -9.29 -23.89 13.44
CA PRO A 55 -9.88 -25.12 13.99
C PRO A 55 -9.04 -25.81 15.07
N ALA A 56 -7.78 -25.40 15.28
CA ALA A 56 -6.85 -26.02 16.23
C ALA A 56 -6.28 -25.06 17.30
N ASN A 57 -6.64 -23.77 17.28
CA ASN A 57 -6.09 -22.77 18.21
C ASN A 57 -7.19 -22.25 19.15
N ILE A 58 -6.99 -22.43 20.46
CA ILE A 58 -7.90 -21.94 21.53
C ILE A 58 -7.84 -20.41 21.66
N TYR A 59 -6.81 -19.79 21.07
CA TYR A 59 -6.67 -18.35 20.96
C TYR A 59 -7.40 -17.83 19.72
N ASN A 60 -8.50 -17.11 19.96
CA ASN A 60 -9.18 -16.33 18.93
C ASN A 60 -8.28 -15.14 18.54
N SER A 61 -7.52 -15.25 17.46
CA SER A 61 -6.78 -14.10 16.92
C SER A 61 -7.76 -13.16 16.20
N ILE A 62 -7.65 -11.88 16.52
CA ILE A 62 -8.38 -10.82 15.81
C ILE A 62 -7.48 -10.31 14.71
N MET A 63 -7.97 -10.35 13.48
CA MET A 63 -7.34 -9.74 12.33
C MET A 63 -7.99 -8.40 12.04
N TYR A 64 -7.21 -7.33 12.09
CA TYR A 64 -7.67 -6.01 11.69
C TYR A 64 -7.44 -5.79 10.20
N SER A 65 -8.40 -5.16 9.52
CA SER A 65 -8.26 -4.69 8.14
C SER A 65 -8.82 -3.28 7.99
N LEU A 66 -8.21 -2.48 7.12
CA LEU A 66 -8.66 -1.12 6.82
C LEU A 66 -8.51 -0.86 5.33
N GLU A 67 -9.61 -0.53 4.67
CA GLU A 67 -9.61 -0.18 3.26
C GLU A 67 -9.27 1.28 3.05
N PHE A 68 -8.49 1.58 2.01
CA PHE A 68 -8.20 2.94 1.61
C PHE A 68 -8.09 3.06 0.08
N ALA A 69 -8.10 4.28 -0.43
CA ALA A 69 -7.90 4.51 -1.86
C ALA A 69 -6.91 5.64 -2.13
N LEU A 70 -6.06 5.41 -3.12
CA LEU A 70 -5.15 6.39 -3.68
C LEU A 70 -5.65 6.85 -5.04
N ILE A 71 -5.40 8.12 -5.39
CA ILE A 71 -5.56 8.66 -6.74
C ILE A 71 -4.20 9.11 -7.28
N ASN A 72 -3.91 8.82 -8.55
CA ASN A 72 -2.72 9.33 -9.23
C ASN A 72 -3.03 10.56 -10.10
N LEU A 73 -2.00 11.18 -10.68
CA LEU A 73 -2.15 12.36 -11.56
C LEU A 73 -3.05 12.12 -12.78
N GLY A 74 -3.19 10.86 -13.20
CA GLY A 74 -4.12 10.46 -14.26
C GLY A 74 -5.56 10.25 -13.79
N TYR A 75 -5.93 10.79 -12.62
CA TYR A 75 -7.24 10.64 -11.96
C TYR A 75 -7.73 9.20 -11.86
N THR A 76 -6.80 8.24 -11.85
CA THR A 76 -7.11 6.83 -11.72
C THR A 76 -7.06 6.48 -10.25
N HIS A 77 -8.10 5.85 -9.73
CA HIS A 77 -8.14 5.36 -8.35
C HIS A 77 -7.64 3.93 -8.25
N ILE A 78 -6.95 3.60 -7.16
CA ILE A 78 -6.68 2.21 -6.75
C ILE A 78 -7.17 2.00 -5.33
N GLN A 79 -7.80 0.85 -5.09
CA GLN A 79 -8.22 0.42 -3.76
C GLN A 79 -7.13 -0.45 -3.15
N CYS A 80 -6.85 -0.21 -1.88
CA CYS A 80 -5.84 -0.91 -1.12
C CYS A 80 -6.44 -1.35 0.22
N VAL A 81 -5.89 -2.41 0.80
CA VAL A 81 -6.29 -2.90 2.12
C VAL A 81 -5.05 -3.05 2.98
N ALA A 82 -5.02 -2.33 4.09
CA ALA A 82 -4.05 -2.53 5.16
C ALA A 82 -4.55 -3.62 6.10
N TYR A 83 -3.62 -4.35 6.71
CA TYR A 83 -3.90 -5.50 7.56
C TYR A 83 -3.09 -5.43 8.86
N GLY A 84 -3.58 -6.08 9.92
CA GLY A 84 -2.86 -6.23 11.19
C GLY A 84 -2.61 -4.90 11.90
N ALA A 85 -1.39 -4.71 12.42
CA ALA A 85 -1.02 -3.52 13.18
C ALA A 85 -1.15 -2.23 12.36
N LEU A 86 -0.93 -2.29 11.04
CA LEU A 86 -1.06 -1.16 10.12
C LEU A 86 -2.50 -0.65 10.07
N ALA A 87 -3.45 -1.57 9.90
CA ALA A 87 -4.87 -1.25 9.96
C ALA A 87 -5.26 -0.71 11.34
N HIS A 88 -4.84 -1.40 12.40
CA HIS A 88 -5.24 -1.06 13.78
C HIS A 88 -4.79 0.33 14.22
N ARG A 89 -3.63 0.81 13.77
CA ARG A 89 -3.11 2.15 14.08
C ARG A 89 -3.72 3.28 13.24
N GLY A 90 -4.62 2.97 12.31
CA GLY A 90 -5.43 3.95 11.59
C GLY A 90 -4.64 4.99 10.80
N PHE A 91 -3.49 4.61 10.20
CA PHE A 91 -2.62 5.50 9.43
C PHE A 91 -1.95 6.65 10.21
N ASN A 92 -2.29 6.88 11.49
CA ASN A 92 -1.80 8.01 12.30
C ASN A 92 -0.33 7.89 12.76
N TYR A 93 0.23 6.67 12.77
CA TYR A 93 1.57 6.38 13.30
C TYR A 93 2.28 5.28 12.50
N VAL A 94 2.33 5.43 11.18
CA VAL A 94 3.11 4.50 10.34
C VAL A 94 4.54 4.99 10.24
N THR A 95 5.33 4.67 11.26
CA THR A 95 6.77 4.51 11.09
C THR A 95 7.02 3.04 10.76
N ASN A 96 7.85 2.77 9.73
CA ASN A 96 8.27 1.44 9.22
C ASN A 96 7.71 0.26 10.02
N MET A 97 6.68 -0.40 9.49
CA MET A 97 6.13 -1.58 10.16
C MET A 97 6.83 -2.84 9.68
N GLU A 98 7.08 -3.76 10.61
CA GLU A 98 7.51 -5.12 10.29
C GLU A 98 6.41 -5.85 9.50
N GLY A 99 6.66 -5.94 8.19
CA GLY A 99 5.83 -6.46 7.12
C GLY A 99 6.44 -5.93 5.83
N GLY A 100 6.45 -6.69 4.73
CA GLY A 100 7.27 -6.36 3.55
C GLY A 100 6.90 -5.08 2.77
N SER A 101 6.05 -4.21 3.32
CA SER A 101 5.57 -2.98 2.69
C SER A 101 5.59 -1.82 3.69
N ASP A 102 6.20 -0.72 3.26
CA ASP A 102 6.25 0.54 4.01
C ASP A 102 5.28 1.57 3.38
N ILE A 103 4.68 2.42 4.22
CA ILE A 103 3.85 3.55 3.78
C ILE A 103 4.52 4.84 4.25
N LEU A 104 4.76 5.74 3.30
CA LEU A 104 5.33 7.05 3.55
C LEU A 104 4.25 8.12 3.34
N PHE A 105 4.04 8.98 4.34
CA PHE A 105 3.17 10.15 4.21
C PHE A 105 3.97 11.39 3.86
N ASP A 106 3.33 12.32 3.16
CA ASP A 106 3.87 13.64 2.82
C ASP A 106 5.30 13.62 2.28
N SER A 107 5.66 12.56 1.55
CA SER A 107 7.01 12.39 1.01
C SER A 107 7.38 13.54 0.08
N ASN A 108 8.61 14.04 0.20
CA ASN A 108 9.11 15.12 -0.63
C ASN A 108 9.61 14.59 -1.99
N ILE A 109 8.72 13.95 -2.76
CA ILE A 109 9.05 13.37 -4.07
C ILE A 109 8.29 14.11 -5.18
N PRO A 110 8.92 14.35 -6.36
CA PRO A 110 8.34 15.18 -7.43
C PRO A 110 6.95 14.73 -7.88
N GLU A 111 6.69 13.42 -7.89
CA GLU A 111 5.48 12.80 -8.44
C GLU A 111 4.20 13.18 -7.70
N ILE A 112 4.29 13.56 -6.42
CA ILE A 112 3.13 13.95 -5.60
C ILE A 112 3.16 15.39 -5.12
N GLN A 113 4.18 16.18 -5.49
CA GLN A 113 4.21 17.61 -5.16
C GLN A 113 2.96 18.34 -5.66
N PHE A 114 2.46 17.94 -6.83
CA PHE A 114 1.21 18.48 -7.38
C PHE A 114 0.02 18.33 -6.43
N PHE A 115 -0.06 17.24 -5.67
CA PHE A 115 -1.15 17.02 -4.72
C PHE A 115 -1.02 17.84 -3.43
N LYS A 116 0.17 18.40 -3.16
CA LYS A 116 0.44 19.23 -1.98
C LYS A 116 0.17 20.72 -2.20
N SER A 117 0.09 21.17 -3.46
CA SER A 117 -0.04 22.58 -3.82
C SER A 117 -1.49 23.07 -3.93
N GLN A 118 -2.44 22.44 -3.23
CA GLN A 118 -3.85 22.82 -3.17
C GLN A 118 -4.21 23.37 -1.80
#